data_AF-A0A1S9Z9E6-F1
#
_entry.id   AF-A0A1S9Z9E6-F1
#
_cell.length_a   1.000
_cell.length_b   1.000
_cell.length_c   1.000
_cell.angle_alpha   90.00
_cell.angle_beta   90.00
_cell.angle_gamma   90.00
#
_symmetry.space_group_name_H-M   'P 1'
#
loop_
_entity.id
_entity.type
_entity.pdbx_description
1 polymer ?
#
loop_
_entity_poly.entity_id
_entity_poly.type
_entity_poly.pdbx_seq_one_letter_code
_entity_poly.pdbx_strand_id
1 'polypeptide(L)'
;MVYTSLSSKAGNYPYQLNIAHLYGNLMNTYGDNGNILMLKYVAEKLGAHVTVDIVSLHDDFDENHYDIAFFGGGQDFEQSIIADDLPAKKESIDNYIQNDGVVLAICGGFQLLGQYYIEASGRRIEGLGVMGHYTLNQTNNRFIGDIKIHNEDFDETYYGFENHQGRTFLSDDQKPLGQVVYGNGNNEEKVGEGVHYKNVFGSYFHGPILSRNANLAYRLVTTALKKKYGQDIQLPAYEDILSQEIAEEYSDVKSKADFS
;
A
#
# COMPACT_ATOMS: atom_id res chain seq x y z
N MET A 1 21.42 3.62 -7.23
CA MET A 1 21.23 3.17 -8.63
C MET A 1 20.17 2.10 -8.60
N VAL A 2 19.12 2.30 -9.39
CA VAL A 2 18.01 1.34 -9.55
C VAL A 2 18.55 -0.04 -9.91
N TYR A 3 17.99 -1.08 -9.28
CA TYR A 3 18.33 -2.46 -9.59
C TYR A 3 17.16 -3.42 -9.43
N THR A 4 17.14 -4.46 -10.25
CA THR A 4 16.13 -5.52 -10.20
C THR A 4 16.35 -6.41 -8.98
N SER A 5 15.40 -6.33 -8.04
CA SER A 5 15.38 -7.12 -6.82
C SER A 5 14.77 -8.51 -7.01
N LEU A 6 13.74 -8.60 -7.87
CA LEU A 6 13.01 -9.84 -8.17
C LEU A 6 12.59 -9.83 -9.64
N SER A 7 12.58 -11.02 -10.24
CA SER A 7 12.04 -11.23 -11.58
C SER A 7 11.37 -12.61 -11.65
N SER A 8 10.34 -12.73 -12.46
CA SER A 8 9.75 -14.02 -12.81
C SER A 8 10.78 -14.90 -13.52
N LYS A 9 10.64 -16.22 -13.40
CA LYS A 9 11.46 -17.13 -14.21
C LYS A 9 11.10 -16.95 -15.70
N ALA A 10 11.99 -17.34 -16.59
CA ALA A 10 11.66 -17.40 -18.01
C ALA A 10 10.49 -18.38 -18.23
N GLY A 11 9.52 -17.98 -19.06
CA GLY A 11 8.30 -18.73 -19.31
C GLY A 11 7.40 -18.03 -20.33
N ASN A 12 6.30 -18.68 -20.69
CA ASN A 12 5.32 -18.12 -21.61
C ASN A 12 4.32 -17.26 -20.83
N TYR A 13 4.56 -15.95 -20.81
CA TYR A 13 3.68 -14.95 -20.20
C TYR A 13 3.06 -14.07 -21.29
N PRO A 14 1.73 -14.02 -21.44
CA PRO A 14 1.09 -13.10 -22.38
C PRO A 14 1.28 -11.61 -22.03
N TYR A 15 1.59 -11.30 -20.77
CA TYR A 15 1.74 -9.93 -20.27
C TYR A 15 3.09 -9.70 -19.59
N GLN A 16 3.45 -8.44 -19.42
CA GLN A 16 4.60 -7.95 -18.66
C GLN A 16 4.16 -6.86 -17.67
N LEU A 17 4.60 -6.96 -16.42
CA LEU A 17 4.45 -5.93 -15.39
C LEU A 17 5.80 -5.53 -14.78
N ASN A 18 6.04 -4.23 -14.70
CA ASN A 18 7.16 -3.63 -14.01
C ASN A 18 6.66 -3.01 -12.70
N ILE A 19 7.27 -3.40 -11.59
CA ILE A 19 6.89 -2.92 -10.25
C ILE A 19 8.04 -2.09 -9.67
N ALA A 20 7.78 -0.83 -9.36
CA ALA A 20 8.68 -0.02 -8.58
C ALA A 20 8.49 -0.32 -7.09
N HIS A 21 9.51 -0.84 -6.45
CA HIS A 21 9.59 -0.96 -5.00
C HIS A 21 10.31 0.26 -4.44
N LEU A 22 9.53 1.32 -4.17
CA LEU A 22 10.03 2.59 -3.70
C LEU A 22 10.69 2.42 -2.33
N TYR A 23 11.98 2.75 -2.27
CA TYR A 23 12.83 2.67 -1.08
C TYR A 23 12.83 1.29 -0.40
N GLY A 24 12.67 0.19 -1.15
CA GLY A 24 12.56 -1.16 -0.58
C GLY A 24 13.75 -1.64 0.24
N ASN A 25 14.90 -0.99 0.12
CA ASN A 25 16.09 -1.18 0.96
C ASN A 25 16.01 -0.52 2.35
N LEU A 26 15.09 0.45 2.55
CA LEU A 26 14.90 1.20 3.79
C LEU A 26 13.52 0.96 4.41
N MET A 27 12.46 0.95 3.58
CA MET A 27 11.06 0.76 3.99
C MET A 27 10.67 -0.73 3.99
N ASN A 28 11.34 -1.52 4.84
CA ASN A 28 11.27 -2.98 4.81
C ASN A 28 10.81 -3.63 6.13
N THR A 29 10.16 -2.86 6.99
CA THR A 29 9.77 -3.31 8.33
C THR A 29 8.40 -4.00 8.37
N TYR A 30 8.07 -4.61 9.51
CA TYR A 30 6.75 -5.23 9.80
C TYR A 30 6.26 -6.31 8.82
N GLY A 31 7.14 -6.84 7.97
CA GLY A 31 6.78 -7.85 6.96
C GLY A 31 6.07 -7.28 5.74
N ASP A 32 5.94 -5.95 5.63
CA ASP A 32 5.16 -5.28 4.57
C ASP A 32 5.74 -5.51 3.17
N ASN A 33 7.03 -5.83 3.05
CA ASN A 33 7.64 -6.27 1.80
C ASN A 33 7.05 -7.58 1.25
N GLY A 34 6.33 -8.36 2.06
CA GLY A 34 5.55 -9.48 1.58
C GLY A 34 4.45 -9.08 0.59
N ASN A 35 4.02 -7.81 0.57
CA ASN A 35 3.11 -7.30 -0.47
C ASN A 35 3.73 -7.40 -1.87
N ILE A 36 5.03 -7.13 -2.04
CA ILE A 36 5.73 -7.32 -3.32
C ILE A 36 5.67 -8.78 -3.77
N LEU A 37 5.85 -9.71 -2.83
CA LEU A 37 5.78 -11.14 -3.12
C LEU A 37 4.37 -11.56 -3.55
N MET A 38 3.34 -11.02 -2.91
CA MET A 38 1.93 -11.25 -3.28
C MET A 38 1.60 -10.65 -4.65
N LEU A 39 2.04 -9.42 -4.94
CA LEU A 39 1.85 -8.82 -6.27
C LEU A 39 2.49 -9.68 -7.36
N LYS A 40 3.74 -10.12 -7.14
CA LYS A 40 4.43 -11.01 -8.07
C LYS A 40 3.67 -12.34 -8.26
N TYR A 41 3.27 -12.98 -7.18
CA TYR A 41 2.55 -14.27 -7.22
C TYR A 41 1.22 -14.18 -7.97
N VAL A 42 0.41 -13.15 -7.67
CA VAL A 42 -0.90 -12.93 -8.31
C VAL A 42 -0.72 -12.57 -9.79
N ALA A 43 0.25 -11.71 -10.12
CA ALA A 43 0.57 -11.36 -11.50
C ALA A 43 1.04 -12.56 -12.33
N GLU A 44 1.88 -13.44 -11.77
CA GLU A 44 2.29 -14.67 -12.45
C GLU A 44 1.10 -15.60 -12.74
N LYS A 45 0.14 -15.72 -11.81
CA LYS A 45 -1.11 -16.47 -12.02
C LYS A 45 -2.02 -15.86 -13.07
N LEU A 46 -1.97 -14.54 -13.25
CA LEU A 46 -2.68 -13.80 -14.30
C LEU A 46 -1.94 -13.79 -15.65
N GLY A 47 -0.79 -14.47 -15.75
CA GLY A 47 -0.02 -14.57 -16.98
C GLY A 47 0.91 -13.39 -17.24
N ALA A 48 1.30 -12.64 -16.20
CA ALA A 48 2.29 -11.57 -16.33
C ALA A 48 3.68 -12.04 -15.91
N HIS A 49 4.68 -11.77 -16.74
CA HIS A 49 6.08 -11.75 -16.31
C HIS A 49 6.31 -10.49 -15.48
N VAL A 50 6.85 -10.66 -14.28
CA VAL A 50 7.05 -9.55 -13.34
C VAL A 50 8.53 -9.21 -13.25
N THR A 51 8.84 -7.92 -13.27
CA THR A 51 10.15 -7.38 -12.91
C THR A 51 9.96 -6.36 -11.80
N VAL A 52 10.63 -6.55 -10.67
CA VAL A 52 10.55 -5.67 -9.51
C VAL A 52 11.88 -4.97 -9.31
N ASP A 53 11.89 -3.66 -9.49
CA ASP A 53 13.07 -2.83 -9.29
C ASP A 53 12.97 -2.08 -7.97
N ILE A 54 14.06 -2.04 -7.21
CA ILE A 54 14.18 -1.11 -6.09
C ILE A 54 14.62 0.24 -6.65
N VAL A 55 13.77 1.25 -6.43
CA VAL A 55 14.04 2.66 -6.76
C VAL A 55 14.20 3.40 -5.44
N SER A 56 15.40 3.87 -5.11
CA SER A 56 15.73 4.31 -3.75
C SER A 56 16.39 5.70 -3.72
N LEU A 57 17.16 5.97 -2.67
CA LEU A 57 17.90 7.21 -2.46
C LEU A 57 18.73 7.55 -3.69
N HIS A 58 18.59 8.80 -4.13
CA HIS A 58 19.33 9.39 -5.25
C HIS A 58 19.06 8.74 -6.61
N ASP A 59 18.06 7.86 -6.70
CA ASP A 59 17.55 7.35 -7.96
C ASP A 59 16.41 8.24 -8.51
N ASP A 60 16.22 8.21 -9.82
CA ASP A 60 15.04 8.79 -10.45
C ASP A 60 13.91 7.75 -10.51
N PHE A 61 12.67 8.22 -10.44
CA PHE A 61 11.48 7.39 -10.67
C PHE A 61 11.00 7.57 -12.12
N ASP A 62 11.16 6.55 -12.96
CA ASP A 62 10.68 6.57 -14.34
C ASP A 62 9.16 6.30 -14.38
N GLU A 63 8.39 7.39 -14.37
CA GLU A 63 6.91 7.39 -14.40
C GLU A 63 6.29 6.65 -15.60
N ASN A 64 7.06 6.39 -16.67
CA ASN A 64 6.57 5.73 -17.88
C ASN A 64 6.97 4.25 -17.97
N HIS A 65 7.92 3.80 -17.15
CA HIS A 65 8.42 2.42 -17.15
C HIS A 65 7.62 1.48 -16.25
N TYR A 66 7.10 1.99 -15.13
CA TYR A 66 6.46 1.17 -14.10
C TYR A 66 4.94 1.09 -14.27
N ASP A 67 4.38 -0.06 -13.93
CA ASP A 67 2.94 -0.34 -14.00
C ASP A 67 2.29 -0.34 -12.63
N ILE A 68 3.05 -0.69 -11.58
CA ILE A 68 2.66 -0.63 -10.17
C ILE A 68 3.81 0.02 -9.38
N ALA A 69 3.49 0.91 -8.45
CA ALA A 69 4.43 1.41 -7.44
C ALA A 69 4.00 0.94 -6.04
N PHE A 70 4.91 0.30 -5.32
CA PHE A 70 4.72 -0.08 -3.92
C PHE A 70 5.63 0.75 -3.02
N PHE A 71 5.06 1.33 -1.96
CA PHE A 71 5.77 2.13 -0.97
C PHE A 71 5.47 1.60 0.44
N GLY A 72 6.40 0.85 1.01
CA GLY A 72 6.24 0.18 2.31
C GLY A 72 6.36 1.12 3.51
N GLY A 73 6.34 0.53 4.72
CA GLY A 73 6.61 1.20 5.99
C GLY A 73 8.05 1.01 6.46
N GLY A 74 8.61 2.04 7.10
CA GLY A 74 9.95 2.04 7.70
C GLY A 74 9.94 2.52 9.15
N GLN A 75 11.11 2.58 9.78
CA GLN A 75 11.25 3.22 11.09
C GLN A 75 11.37 4.74 10.92
N ASP A 76 11.12 5.49 12.00
CA ASP A 76 11.14 6.96 11.99
C ASP A 76 12.46 7.54 11.42
N PHE A 77 13.61 6.92 11.74
CA PHE A 77 14.91 7.37 11.26
C PHE A 77 15.03 7.26 9.73
N GLU A 78 14.82 6.06 9.18
CA GLU A 78 14.85 5.82 7.73
C GLU A 78 13.82 6.67 6.99
N GLN A 79 12.62 6.84 7.55
CA GLN A 79 11.57 7.66 6.94
C GLN A 79 11.99 9.13 6.85
N SER A 80 12.71 9.65 7.84
CA SER A 80 13.24 11.02 7.80
C SER A 80 14.34 11.21 6.75
N ILE A 81 15.18 10.20 6.51
CA ILE A 81 16.18 10.24 5.42
C ILE A 81 15.49 10.23 4.06
N ILE A 82 14.44 9.42 3.92
CA ILE A 82 13.66 9.35 2.67
C ILE A 82 12.99 10.69 2.39
N ALA A 83 12.41 11.33 3.41
CA ALA A 83 11.75 12.62 3.27
C ALA A 83 12.64 13.71 2.64
N ASP A 84 13.95 13.70 2.94
CA ASP A 84 14.91 14.64 2.33
C ASP A 84 15.16 14.36 0.83
N ASP A 85 14.99 13.12 0.38
CA ASP A 85 15.21 12.66 -1.01
C ASP A 85 13.94 12.76 -1.89
N LEU A 86 12.76 12.66 -1.28
CA LEU A 86 11.46 12.70 -1.97
C LEU A 86 11.23 13.89 -2.91
N PRO A 87 11.70 15.12 -2.64
CA PRO A 87 11.48 16.25 -3.54
C PRO A 87 12.00 16.01 -4.96
N ALA A 88 13.08 15.24 -5.12
CA ALA A 88 13.64 14.91 -6.43
C ALA A 88 12.70 14.01 -7.26
N LYS A 89 11.82 13.23 -6.62
CA LYS A 89 10.87 12.32 -7.27
C LYS A 89 9.45 12.87 -7.32
N LYS A 90 9.20 14.07 -6.78
CA LYS A 90 7.85 14.64 -6.62
C LYS A 90 7.10 14.74 -7.95
N GLU A 91 7.70 15.37 -8.94
CA GLU A 91 7.08 15.57 -10.25
C GLU A 91 6.73 14.23 -10.90
N SER A 92 7.66 13.28 -10.87
CA SER A 92 7.46 11.97 -11.50
C SER A 92 6.40 11.11 -10.82
N ILE A 93 6.36 11.13 -9.49
CA ILE A 93 5.32 10.42 -8.73
C ILE A 93 3.96 11.10 -8.92
N ASP A 94 3.89 12.43 -8.97
CA ASP A 94 2.65 13.15 -9.26
C ASP A 94 2.11 12.78 -10.64
N ASN A 95 2.93 12.90 -11.68
CA ASN A 95 2.56 12.51 -13.05
C ASN A 95 2.05 11.06 -13.11
N TYR A 96 2.74 10.13 -12.44
CA TYR A 96 2.33 8.73 -12.37
C TYR A 96 0.95 8.56 -11.73
N ILE A 97 0.72 9.19 -10.56
CA ILE A 97 -0.58 9.16 -9.86
C ILE A 97 -1.67 9.80 -10.70
N GLN A 98 -1.40 10.97 -11.29
CA GLN A 98 -2.38 11.72 -12.07
C GLN A 98 -2.78 11.01 -13.35
N ASN A 99 -1.86 10.25 -13.96
CA ASN A 99 -2.09 9.39 -15.12
C ASN A 99 -2.61 7.99 -14.75
N ASP A 100 -3.35 7.89 -13.63
CA ASP A 100 -4.00 6.69 -13.11
C ASP A 100 -3.05 5.52 -12.82
N GLY A 101 -1.78 5.80 -12.48
CA GLY A 101 -0.81 4.80 -12.04
C GLY A 101 -1.27 4.06 -10.78
N VAL A 102 -1.00 2.76 -10.71
CA VAL A 102 -1.43 1.92 -9.58
C VAL A 102 -0.42 2.02 -8.44
N VAL A 103 -0.85 2.52 -7.29
CA VAL A 103 0.00 2.68 -6.11
C VAL A 103 -0.56 1.90 -4.94
N LEU A 104 0.29 1.13 -4.25
CA LEU A 104 0.02 0.60 -2.92
C LEU A 104 1.00 1.23 -1.92
N ALA A 105 0.49 2.03 -0.99
CA ALA A 105 1.30 2.74 0.01
C ALA A 105 0.91 2.30 1.43
N ILE A 106 1.88 1.88 2.23
CA ILE A 106 1.65 1.26 3.55
C ILE A 106 2.32 2.07 4.64
N CYS A 107 1.58 2.36 5.70
CA CYS A 107 2.06 3.02 6.91
C CYS A 107 2.87 4.29 6.59
N GLY A 108 4.20 4.28 6.79
CA GLY A 108 5.08 5.40 6.46
C GLY A 108 5.03 5.83 5.00
N GLY A 109 4.95 4.89 4.05
CA GLY A 109 4.80 5.20 2.63
C GLY A 109 3.50 5.93 2.32
N PHE A 110 2.40 5.55 2.98
CA PHE A 110 1.12 6.26 2.87
C PHE A 110 1.26 7.70 3.39
N GLN A 111 1.80 7.88 4.60
CA GLN A 111 2.01 9.21 5.21
C GLN A 111 2.86 10.13 4.33
N LEU A 112 3.92 9.58 3.71
CA LEU A 112 4.84 10.34 2.87
C LEU A 112 4.25 10.77 1.53
N LEU A 113 3.16 10.17 1.03
CA LEU A 113 2.47 10.70 -0.16
C LEU A 113 1.75 12.02 0.12
N GLY A 114 1.31 12.21 1.37
CA GLY A 114 0.60 13.38 1.84
C GLY A 114 1.47 14.63 1.97
N GLN A 115 0.90 15.67 2.57
CA GLN A 115 1.55 16.96 2.77
C GLN A 115 2.67 16.88 3.81
N TYR A 116 2.39 16.25 4.96
CA TYR A 116 3.35 16.09 6.05
C TYR A 116 2.89 15.01 7.04
N TYR A 117 3.83 14.53 7.85
CA TYR A 117 3.51 13.80 9.07
C TYR A 117 4.25 14.38 10.29
N ILE A 118 3.71 14.15 11.49
CA ILE A 118 4.37 14.51 12.75
C ILE A 118 4.84 13.22 13.42
N GLU A 119 6.15 13.12 13.66
CA GLU A 119 6.78 12.03 14.40
C GLU A 119 6.34 12.03 15.87
N ALA A 120 6.55 10.90 16.56
CA ALA A 120 6.25 10.76 17.99
C ALA A 120 6.92 11.85 18.86
N SER A 121 8.09 12.36 18.43
CA SER A 121 8.84 13.45 19.06
C SER A 121 8.17 14.84 18.96
N GLY A 122 7.18 14.98 18.07
CA GLY A 122 6.57 16.27 17.71
C GLY A 122 7.25 16.97 16.53
N ARG A 123 8.34 16.40 15.99
CA ARG A 123 8.98 16.92 14.77
C ARG A 123 8.06 16.72 13.56
N ARG A 124 7.82 17.81 12.83
CA ARG A 124 7.13 17.78 11.53
C ARG A 124 8.11 17.39 10.43
N ILE A 125 7.70 16.46 9.59
CA ILE A 125 8.43 16.00 8.40
C ILE A 125 7.53 16.25 7.19
N GLU A 126 8.04 16.97 6.19
CA GLU A 126 7.30 17.19 4.95
C GLU A 126 7.25 15.90 4.14
N GLY A 127 6.08 15.61 3.55
CA GLY A 127 5.91 14.53 2.59
C GLY A 127 6.18 15.00 1.16
N LEU A 128 5.86 14.15 0.20
CA LEU A 128 5.86 14.48 -1.22
C LEU A 128 4.89 15.61 -1.55
N GLY A 129 3.77 15.71 -0.82
CA GLY A 129 2.71 16.68 -1.08
C GLY A 129 2.04 16.49 -2.45
N VAL A 130 2.01 15.25 -2.96
CA VAL A 130 1.30 14.87 -4.19
C VAL A 130 -0.16 14.47 -3.90
N MET A 131 -0.48 14.28 -2.63
CA MET A 131 -1.83 14.02 -2.11
C MET A 131 -2.15 15.00 -0.97
N GLY A 132 -3.43 15.34 -0.80
CA GLY A 132 -3.87 16.39 0.14
C GLY A 132 -3.93 16.03 1.62
N HIS A 133 -3.86 14.74 1.99
CA HIS A 133 -3.92 14.33 3.40
C HIS A 133 -2.69 14.74 4.20
N TYR A 134 -2.85 14.77 5.52
CA TYR A 134 -1.75 14.98 6.47
C TYR A 134 -1.89 14.05 7.67
N THR A 135 -0.79 13.81 8.38
CA THR A 135 -0.78 12.91 9.54
C THR A 135 -0.30 13.62 10.80
N LEU A 136 -1.12 13.63 11.84
CA LEU A 136 -0.76 14.16 13.16
C LEU A 136 -0.21 13.05 14.07
N ASN A 137 0.51 13.45 15.12
CA ASN A 137 1.00 12.54 16.16
C ASN A 137 -0.10 12.24 17.22
N GLN A 138 0.06 11.13 17.93
CA GLN A 138 -0.57 10.81 19.21
C GLN A 138 0.42 10.84 20.39
N THR A 139 0.16 11.71 21.36
CA THR A 139 0.96 11.74 22.59
C THR A 139 0.75 10.46 23.42
N ASN A 140 1.81 9.65 23.56
CA ASN A 140 1.86 8.46 24.41
C ASN A 140 0.73 7.44 24.16
N ASN A 141 0.28 7.31 22.90
CA ASN A 141 -0.73 6.36 22.50
C ASN A 141 -0.45 5.80 21.10
N ARG A 142 -1.02 4.64 20.79
CA ARG A 142 -1.02 4.03 19.46
C ARG A 142 -2.37 3.37 19.21
N PHE A 143 -2.83 3.37 17.97
CA PHE A 143 -3.91 2.49 17.54
C PHE A 143 -3.35 1.11 17.28
N ILE A 144 -3.72 0.15 18.14
CA ILE A 144 -3.24 -1.24 18.10
C ILE A 144 -4.44 -2.18 18.20
N GLY A 145 -4.63 -3.03 17.18
CA GLY A 145 -5.65 -4.08 17.22
C GLY A 145 -6.06 -4.61 15.85
N ASP A 146 -6.97 -5.57 15.86
CA ASP A 146 -7.62 -6.02 14.63
C ASP A 146 -8.51 -4.93 14.05
N ILE A 147 -8.56 -4.90 12.73
CA ILE A 147 -9.35 -3.94 11.97
C ILE A 147 -10.01 -4.61 10.77
N LYS A 148 -11.24 -4.18 10.50
CA LYS A 148 -12.03 -4.57 9.32
C LYS A 148 -12.63 -3.33 8.72
N ILE A 149 -12.50 -3.20 7.41
CA ILE A 149 -13.11 -2.13 6.63
C ILE A 149 -13.92 -2.69 5.46
N HIS A 150 -14.84 -1.88 4.97
CA HIS A 150 -15.61 -2.18 3.76
C HIS A 150 -15.50 -1.01 2.78
N ASN A 151 -15.18 -1.31 1.53
CA ASN A 151 -15.20 -0.36 0.43
C ASN A 151 -16.52 -0.50 -0.35
N GLU A 152 -17.36 0.53 -0.27
CA GLU A 152 -18.67 0.55 -0.92
C GLU A 152 -18.60 0.61 -2.46
N ASP A 153 -17.57 1.23 -3.03
CA ASP A 153 -17.42 1.40 -4.48
C ASP A 153 -17.11 0.04 -5.17
N PHE A 154 -16.48 -0.88 -4.45
CA PHE A 154 -16.08 -2.20 -4.92
C PHE A 154 -16.90 -3.34 -4.34
N ASP A 155 -17.75 -3.07 -3.36
CA ASP A 155 -18.42 -4.08 -2.53
C ASP A 155 -17.42 -5.11 -1.97
N GLU A 156 -16.26 -4.62 -1.51
CA GLU A 156 -15.17 -5.46 -1.02
C GLU A 156 -14.91 -5.22 0.47
N THR A 157 -14.59 -6.28 1.19
CA THR A 157 -14.19 -6.21 2.61
C THR A 157 -12.71 -6.52 2.74
N TYR A 158 -12.02 -5.74 3.57
CA TYR A 158 -10.59 -5.94 3.85
C TYR A 158 -10.37 -6.07 5.36
N TYR A 159 -9.43 -6.96 5.73
CA TYR A 159 -9.05 -7.29 7.11
C TYR A 159 -7.56 -7.03 7.34
N GLY A 160 -7.20 -6.63 8.54
CA GLY A 160 -5.81 -6.45 8.91
C GLY A 160 -5.60 -6.26 10.40
N PHE A 161 -4.35 -5.96 10.74
CA PHE A 161 -3.96 -5.52 12.07
C PHE A 161 -3.35 -4.12 11.96
N GLU A 162 -3.88 -3.16 12.72
CA GLU A 162 -3.34 -1.81 12.78
C GLU A 162 -2.36 -1.67 13.95
N ASN A 163 -1.24 -0.99 13.72
CA ASN A 163 -0.29 -0.62 14.78
C ASN A 163 0.43 0.68 14.40
N HIS A 164 -0.19 1.83 14.67
CA HIS A 164 0.38 3.11 14.28
C HIS A 164 0.10 4.23 15.30
N GLN A 165 0.98 5.22 15.33
CA GLN A 165 0.81 6.44 16.15
C GLN A 165 0.14 7.57 15.38
N GLY A 166 0.23 7.51 14.05
CA GLY A 166 -0.21 8.59 13.17
C GLY A 166 -1.73 8.71 13.14
N ARG A 167 -2.24 9.93 13.05
CA ARG A 167 -3.66 10.20 12.83
C ARG A 167 -3.78 10.91 11.51
N THR A 168 -4.20 10.19 10.49
CA THR A 168 -4.33 10.72 9.14
C THR A 168 -5.68 11.37 8.94
N PHE A 169 -5.67 12.54 8.32
CA PHE A 169 -6.85 13.30 7.95
C PHE A 169 -6.82 13.45 6.43
N LEU A 170 -7.81 12.87 5.77
CA LEU A 170 -7.96 12.94 4.32
C LEU A 170 -8.43 14.34 3.90
N SER A 171 -8.07 14.75 2.68
CA SER A 171 -8.59 15.98 2.06
C SER A 171 -9.97 15.74 1.44
N ASP A 172 -10.69 16.82 1.13
CA ASP A 172 -12.07 16.78 0.59
C ASP A 172 -12.19 15.99 -0.73
N ASP A 173 -11.11 15.87 -1.50
CA ASP A 173 -11.04 15.15 -2.78
C ASP A 173 -10.64 13.67 -2.64
N GLN A 174 -10.51 13.16 -1.40
CA GLN A 174 -10.07 11.80 -1.11
C GLN A 174 -11.16 10.99 -0.41
N LYS A 175 -11.32 9.75 -0.84
CA LYS A 175 -12.13 8.74 -0.13
C LYS A 175 -11.20 7.85 0.72
N PRO A 176 -11.69 7.27 1.83
CA PRO A 176 -10.94 6.22 2.50
C PRO A 176 -10.84 4.97 1.62
N LEU A 177 -9.87 4.09 1.92
CA LEU A 177 -9.82 2.75 1.33
C LEU A 177 -11.09 1.97 1.68
N GLY A 178 -11.64 2.21 2.87
CA GLY A 178 -12.97 1.71 3.25
C GLY A 178 -13.45 2.34 4.55
N GLN A 179 -14.76 2.25 4.79
CA GLN A 179 -15.36 2.61 6.06
C GLN A 179 -15.04 1.55 7.12
N VAL A 180 -14.73 1.99 8.33
CA VAL A 180 -14.37 1.11 9.44
C VAL A 180 -15.60 0.35 9.93
N VAL A 181 -15.50 -0.98 9.99
CA VAL A 181 -16.49 -1.86 10.62
C VAL A 181 -16.14 -2.06 12.10
N TYR A 182 -14.87 -2.36 12.38
CA TYR A 182 -14.28 -2.33 13.72
C TYR A 182 -12.80 -1.97 13.62
N GLY A 183 -12.22 -1.43 14.70
CA GLY A 183 -10.87 -0.85 14.72
C GLY A 183 -10.92 0.68 14.91
N ASN A 184 -9.81 1.35 14.61
CA ASN A 184 -9.69 2.82 14.65
C ASN A 184 -9.51 3.38 13.25
N GLY A 185 -8.63 2.80 12.43
CA GLY A 185 -8.39 3.25 11.06
C GLY A 185 -7.50 4.48 11.01
N ASN A 186 -7.87 5.48 10.22
CA ASN A 186 -7.00 6.65 9.99
C ASN A 186 -6.78 7.50 11.25
N ASN A 187 -7.80 7.71 12.08
CA ASN A 187 -7.76 8.68 13.17
C ASN A 187 -8.74 8.32 14.30
N GLU A 188 -8.87 9.18 15.31
CA GLU A 188 -9.70 8.98 16.49
C GLU A 188 -11.22 8.92 16.24
N GLU A 189 -11.68 9.35 15.07
CA GLU A 189 -13.09 9.42 14.72
C GLU A 189 -13.65 8.05 14.33
N LYS A 190 -12.78 7.09 13.96
CA LYS A 190 -13.14 5.71 13.61
C LYS A 190 -14.13 5.57 12.46
N VAL A 191 -14.06 6.49 11.49
CA VAL A 191 -14.97 6.52 10.33
C VAL A 191 -14.36 5.81 9.13
N GLY A 192 -13.15 6.22 8.72
CA GLY A 192 -12.47 5.70 7.52
C GLY A 192 -11.07 5.20 7.81
N GLU A 193 -10.61 4.25 7.00
CA GLU A 193 -9.24 3.75 7.01
C GLU A 193 -8.60 3.89 5.64
N GLY A 194 -7.31 4.22 5.62
CA GLY A 194 -6.53 4.31 4.41
C GLY A 194 -6.95 5.46 3.50
N VAL A 195 -6.56 5.38 2.23
CA VAL A 195 -7.01 6.29 1.18
C VAL A 195 -7.24 5.53 -0.10
N HIS A 196 -8.27 5.95 -0.84
CA HIS A 196 -8.51 5.59 -2.21
C HIS A 196 -8.61 6.88 -3.05
N TYR A 197 -7.66 7.07 -3.95
CA TYR A 197 -7.62 8.20 -4.87
C TYR A 197 -7.21 7.70 -6.26
N LYS A 198 -8.14 7.69 -7.22
CA LYS A 198 -7.93 7.04 -8.53
C LYS A 198 -7.44 5.61 -8.33
N ASN A 199 -6.22 5.27 -8.76
CA ASN A 199 -5.61 3.95 -8.58
C ASN A 199 -4.58 3.91 -7.41
N VAL A 200 -4.64 4.87 -6.50
CA VAL A 200 -3.86 4.87 -5.24
C VAL A 200 -4.64 4.18 -4.14
N PHE A 201 -3.98 3.26 -3.45
CA PHE A 201 -4.47 2.51 -2.31
C PHE A 201 -3.49 2.70 -1.15
N GLY A 202 -3.85 3.51 -0.17
CA GLY A 202 -3.08 3.69 1.06
C GLY A 202 -3.73 3.00 2.24
N SER A 203 -2.95 2.45 3.17
CA SER A 203 -3.47 1.79 4.38
C SER A 203 -2.42 1.70 5.51
N TYR A 204 -2.90 1.55 6.75
CA TYR A 204 -2.12 1.19 7.93
C TYR A 204 -2.15 -0.31 8.26
N PHE A 205 -2.75 -1.13 7.41
CA PHE A 205 -2.86 -2.58 7.65
C PHE A 205 -1.50 -3.27 7.55
N HIS A 206 -1.12 -3.94 8.64
CA HIS A 206 -0.02 -4.90 8.68
C HIS A 206 -0.55 -6.33 8.54
N GLY A 207 0.36 -7.27 8.28
CA GLY A 207 0.01 -8.67 8.08
C GLY A 207 1.04 -9.44 7.25
N PRO A 208 1.29 -9.10 5.97
CA PRO A 208 0.96 -7.86 5.22
C PRO A 208 -0.44 -7.83 4.55
N ILE A 209 -0.93 -6.63 4.19
CA ILE A 209 -2.30 -6.41 3.68
C ILE A 209 -2.69 -7.33 2.51
N LEU A 210 -1.82 -7.56 1.53
CA LEU A 210 -2.16 -8.36 0.35
C LEU A 210 -2.19 -9.86 0.62
N SER A 211 -1.44 -10.32 1.63
CA SER A 211 -1.52 -11.73 2.06
C SER A 211 -2.85 -12.00 2.76
N ARG A 212 -3.36 -11.01 3.49
CA ARG A 212 -4.63 -11.13 4.22
C ARG A 212 -5.85 -10.90 3.33
N ASN A 213 -5.66 -10.16 2.23
CA ASN A 213 -6.70 -9.70 1.31
C ASN A 213 -6.30 -10.01 -0.14
N ALA A 214 -6.40 -11.28 -0.54
CA ALA A 214 -6.09 -11.71 -1.90
C ALA A 214 -6.97 -11.02 -2.96
N ASN A 215 -8.19 -10.62 -2.59
CA ASN A 215 -9.08 -9.80 -3.40
C ASN A 215 -8.47 -8.42 -3.74
N LEU A 216 -7.84 -7.74 -2.77
CA LEU A 216 -7.15 -6.47 -3.03
C LEU A 216 -5.91 -6.68 -3.92
N ALA A 217 -5.17 -7.78 -3.71
CA ALA A 217 -4.03 -8.13 -4.55
C ALA A 217 -4.45 -8.37 -6.01
N TYR A 218 -5.55 -9.10 -6.22
CA TYR A 218 -6.17 -9.30 -7.53
C TYR A 218 -6.59 -7.96 -8.15
N ARG A 219 -7.27 -7.09 -7.39
CA ARG A 219 -7.69 -5.77 -7.85
C ARG A 219 -6.52 -4.91 -8.34
N LEU A 220 -5.45 -4.79 -7.56
CA LEU A 220 -4.27 -3.99 -7.94
C LEU A 220 -3.65 -4.49 -9.25
N VAL A 221 -3.40 -5.80 -9.34
CA VAL A 221 -2.72 -6.38 -10.49
C VAL A 221 -3.59 -6.34 -11.74
N THR A 222 -4.88 -6.67 -11.63
CA THR A 222 -5.80 -6.60 -12.78
C THR A 222 -6.03 -5.16 -13.24
N THR A 223 -6.07 -4.19 -12.32
CA THR A 223 -6.16 -2.75 -12.66
C THR A 223 -4.94 -2.32 -13.48
N ALA A 224 -3.73 -2.70 -13.05
CA ALA A 224 -2.50 -2.40 -13.78
C ALA A 224 -2.47 -3.06 -15.17
N LEU A 225 -2.84 -4.34 -15.27
CA LEU A 225 -2.91 -5.06 -16.55
C LEU A 225 -3.91 -4.42 -17.51
N LYS A 226 -5.13 -4.12 -17.04
CA LYS A 226 -6.18 -3.50 -17.87
C LYS A 226 -5.81 -2.09 -18.31
N LYS A 227 -5.11 -1.32 -17.47
CA LYS A 227 -4.58 -0.01 -17.85
C LYS A 227 -3.54 -0.12 -18.97
N LYS A 228 -2.65 -1.11 -18.90
CA LYS A 228 -1.55 -1.29 -19.85
C LYS A 228 -1.97 -1.93 -21.17
N TYR A 229 -2.80 -2.97 -21.12
CA TYR A 229 -3.15 -3.81 -22.27
C TYR A 229 -4.57 -3.59 -22.79
N GLY A 230 -5.32 -2.67 -22.18
CA GLY A 230 -6.71 -2.34 -22.55
C GLY A 230 -7.74 -3.03 -21.65
N GLN A 231 -8.91 -2.41 -21.50
CA GLN A 231 -9.96 -2.87 -20.59
C GLN A 231 -10.63 -4.18 -21.04
N ASP A 232 -10.53 -4.53 -22.32
CA ASP A 232 -11.19 -5.68 -22.93
C ASP A 232 -10.44 -7.01 -22.74
N ILE A 233 -9.22 -6.97 -22.19
CA ILE A 233 -8.44 -8.18 -21.93
C ILE A 233 -9.21 -9.13 -21.03
N GLN A 234 -9.16 -10.42 -21.36
CA GLN A 234 -9.76 -11.47 -20.55
C GLN A 234 -8.68 -12.00 -19.60
N LEU A 235 -8.95 -11.87 -18.31
CA LEU A 235 -8.08 -12.35 -17.23
C LEU A 235 -8.78 -13.53 -16.52
N PRO A 236 -8.02 -14.52 -16.03
CA PRO A 236 -8.60 -15.57 -15.19
C PRO A 236 -9.42 -14.99 -14.03
N ALA A 237 -10.56 -15.60 -13.71
CA ALA A 237 -11.41 -15.15 -12.62
C ALA A 237 -10.69 -15.28 -11.28
N TYR A 238 -11.06 -14.41 -10.32
CA TYR A 238 -10.47 -14.39 -8.98
C TYR A 238 -10.54 -15.76 -8.30
N GLU A 239 -11.72 -16.38 -8.33
CA GLU A 239 -12.00 -17.67 -7.70
C GLU A 239 -11.19 -18.81 -8.31
N ASP A 240 -10.90 -18.74 -9.61
CA ASP A 240 -10.14 -19.77 -10.30
C ASP A 240 -8.67 -19.79 -9.88
N ILE A 241 -8.05 -18.62 -9.74
CA ILE A 241 -6.61 -18.51 -9.50
C ILE A 241 -6.23 -18.37 -8.02
N LEU A 242 -7.14 -17.88 -7.17
CA LEU A 242 -6.89 -17.60 -5.75
C LEU A 242 -7.84 -18.34 -4.80
N SER A 243 -8.48 -19.43 -5.25
CA SER A 243 -9.34 -20.30 -4.42
C SER A 243 -8.71 -20.82 -3.12
N GLN A 244 -7.38 -20.89 -3.04
CA GLN A 244 -6.67 -21.34 -1.83
C GLN A 244 -6.40 -20.20 -0.84
N GLU A 245 -6.57 -18.94 -1.26
CA GLU A 245 -6.16 -17.74 -0.52
C GLU A 245 -7.36 -16.95 0.03
N ILE A 246 -8.44 -17.66 0.37
CA ILE A 246 -9.68 -17.03 0.83
C ILE A 246 -9.49 -16.49 2.24
N ALA A 247 -9.75 -15.19 2.42
CA ALA A 247 -9.66 -14.54 3.72
C ALA A 247 -10.66 -15.17 4.70
N GLU A 248 -10.15 -15.89 5.71
CA GLU A 248 -10.97 -16.41 6.80
C GLU A 248 -11.27 -15.29 7.80
N GLU A 249 -12.49 -15.19 8.32
CA GLU A 249 -12.81 -14.23 9.39
C GLU A 249 -12.42 -14.85 10.73
N TYR A 250 -11.32 -14.37 11.32
CA TYR A 250 -10.93 -14.74 12.67
C TYR A 250 -11.34 -13.60 13.61
N SER A 251 -12.30 -13.87 14.48
CA SER A 251 -12.54 -13.01 15.64
C SER A 251 -11.53 -13.40 16.72
N ASP A 252 -10.58 -12.52 17.05
CA ASP A 252 -9.71 -12.75 18.20
C ASP A 252 -10.56 -12.60 19.47
N VAL A 253 -11.08 -13.72 19.96
CA VAL A 253 -11.74 -13.80 21.26
C VAL A 253 -10.63 -13.65 22.30
N LYS A 254 -10.26 -12.41 22.63
CA LYS A 254 -9.30 -12.14 23.70
C LYS A 254 -9.80 -12.80 24.99
N SER A 255 -9.30 -14.00 25.30
CA SER A 255 -9.27 -14.47 26.68
C SER A 255 -8.24 -13.58 27.37
N LYS A 256 -8.71 -12.63 28.18
CA LYS A 256 -7.82 -12.08 29.19
C LYS A 256 -7.42 -13.26 30.06
N ALA A 257 -6.15 -13.62 30.08
CA ALA A 257 -5.65 -14.49 31.12
C ALA A 257 -5.95 -13.78 32.45
N ASP A 258 -6.77 -14.41 33.29
CA ASP A 258 -6.99 -13.92 34.64
C ASP A 258 -5.65 -13.99 35.37
N PHE A 259 -5.08 -12.84 35.67
CA PHE A 259 -3.96 -12.75 36.60
C PHE A 259 -4.53 -12.95 38.01
N SER A 260 -4.56 -14.21 38.45
CA SER A 260 -4.84 -14.60 39.84
C SER A 260 -3.64 -14.38 40.74
#